data_AF-A0A7C9CUY6-F1
#
_entry.id   AF-A0A7C9CUY6-F1
#
_cell.length_a   1.000
_cell.length_b   1.000
_cell.length_c   1.000
_cell.angle_alpha   90.00
_cell.angle_beta   90.00
_cell.angle_gamma   90.00
#
_symmetry.space_group_name_H-M   'P 1'
#
loop_
_entity.id
_entity.type
_entity.pdbx_description
1 polymer ?
#
loop_
_entity_poly.entity_id
_entity_poly.type
_entity_poly.pdbx_seq_one_letter_code
_entity_poly.pdbx_strand_id
1 'polypeptide(L)'
;LLKNEWEYLSQDDAVLDASISDRIWKRLPHLIEQKIVEVPRQTNDYDCGLFVLYYMERFIQDAPDRLKQQHLTMFGKNWFKPGEASNLRWKIKNMLQEEFRKTLREGNSVLQPVSLTGEPESSNHNG
;
A
#
# COMPACT_ATOMS: atom_id res chain seq x y z
N LEU A 1 -7.58 -9.55 4.23
CA LEU A 1 -7.19 -8.53 5.23
C LEU A 1 -8.34 -8.46 6.24
N LEU A 2 -8.48 -9.56 7.02
CA LEU A 2 -9.73 -10.00 7.65
C LEU A 2 -9.39 -10.67 8.98
N LYS A 3 -9.98 -10.18 10.08
CA LYS A 3 -9.93 -10.66 11.48
C LYS A 3 -8.55 -10.78 12.14
N ASN A 4 -7.59 -11.45 11.53
CA ASN A 4 -6.31 -11.80 12.15
C ASN A 4 -5.41 -10.57 12.38
N GLU A 5 -5.39 -9.62 11.44
CA GLU A 5 -4.68 -8.33 11.61
C GLU A 5 -5.34 -7.46 12.70
N TRP A 6 -6.64 -7.62 12.92
CA TRP A 6 -7.38 -6.85 13.94
C TRP A 6 -7.10 -7.37 15.35
N GLU A 7 -6.97 -8.68 15.51
CA GLU A 7 -6.58 -9.30 16.77
C GLU A 7 -5.17 -8.86 17.20
N TYR A 8 -4.24 -8.72 16.26
CA TYR A 8 -2.90 -8.18 16.50
C TYR A 8 -2.91 -6.71 16.96
N LEU A 9 -3.69 -5.84 16.31
CA LEU A 9 -3.78 -4.42 16.66
C LEU A 9 -4.52 -4.17 17.99
N SER A 10 -5.38 -5.10 18.43
CA SER A 10 -6.10 -5.00 19.70
C SER A 10 -5.27 -5.36 20.94
N GLN A 11 -4.08 -5.93 20.75
CA GLN A 11 -3.16 -6.30 21.84
C GLN A 11 -2.22 -5.15 22.24
N ASP A 12 -2.10 -4.12 21.41
CA ASP A 12 -1.19 -3.01 21.62
C ASP A 12 -1.91 -1.86 22.33
N ASP A 13 -1.90 -1.87 23.67
CA ASP A 13 -2.50 -0.85 24.55
C ASP A 13 -2.00 0.58 24.27
N ALA A 14 -0.95 0.75 23.47
CA ALA A 14 -0.35 2.04 23.14
C ALA A 14 -1.07 2.81 22.01
N VAL A 15 -1.98 2.20 21.24
CA VAL A 15 -2.58 2.83 20.05
C VAL A 15 -3.92 3.55 20.34
N LEU A 16 -4.49 3.41 21.54
CA LEU A 16 -5.84 3.89 21.86
C LEU A 16 -5.92 5.18 22.70
N ASP A 17 -5.11 6.19 22.38
CA ASP A 17 -5.42 7.58 22.82
C ASP A 17 -6.61 8.19 22.04
N ALA A 18 -7.14 7.47 21.04
CA ALA A 18 -8.46 7.75 20.48
C ALA A 18 -9.52 7.02 21.32
N SER A 19 -10.30 7.78 22.10
CA SER A 19 -11.39 7.35 23.00
C SER A 19 -12.59 6.69 22.28
N ILE A 20 -12.37 5.74 21.38
CA ILE A 20 -13.41 4.98 20.72
C ILE A 20 -13.87 3.91 21.71
N SER A 21 -15.11 4.01 22.18
CA SER A 21 -15.70 3.06 23.14
C SER A 21 -15.64 1.62 22.62
N ASP A 22 -15.37 0.65 23.50
CA ASP A 22 -15.49 -0.80 23.24
C ASP A 22 -16.79 -1.20 22.54
N ARG A 23 -17.88 -0.46 22.81
CA ARG A 23 -19.18 -0.70 22.16
C ARG A 23 -19.16 -0.38 20.67
N ILE A 24 -18.41 0.64 20.27
CA ILE A 24 -18.21 1.01 18.86
C ILE A 24 -17.31 -0.04 18.21
N TRP A 25 -16.20 -0.42 18.87
CA TRP A 25 -15.29 -1.45 18.37
C TRP A 25 -15.98 -2.80 18.13
N LYS A 26 -16.81 -3.28 19.07
CA LYS A 26 -17.57 -4.53 18.93
C LYS A 26 -18.60 -4.49 17.79
N ARG A 27 -19.06 -3.30 17.39
CA ARG A 27 -20.05 -3.12 16.31
C ARG A 27 -19.39 -2.84 14.96
N LEU A 28 -18.16 -2.35 14.96
CA LEU A 28 -17.44 -1.91 13.77
C LEU A 28 -17.44 -2.96 12.63
N PRO A 29 -17.17 -4.26 12.87
CA PRO A 29 -17.21 -5.27 11.80
C PRO A 29 -18.57 -5.37 11.10
N HIS A 30 -19.66 -5.08 11.80
CA HIS A 30 -21.01 -5.11 11.26
C HIS A 30 -21.43 -3.78 10.60
N LEU A 31 -20.68 -2.70 10.85
CA LEU A 31 -20.93 -1.37 10.30
C LEU A 31 -20.07 -1.09 9.06
N ILE A 32 -19.06 -1.92 8.78
CA ILE A 32 -18.23 -1.81 7.58
C ILE A 32 -18.98 -2.46 6.42
N GLU A 33 -19.51 -1.62 5.53
CA GLU A 33 -19.99 -2.06 4.23
C GLU A 33 -18.81 -2.29 3.30
N GLN A 34 -18.70 -3.51 2.74
CA GLN A 34 -17.73 -3.79 1.69
C GLN A 34 -18.33 -3.45 0.33
N LYS A 35 -17.62 -2.66 -0.46
CA LYS A 35 -18.05 -2.27 -1.80
C LYS A 35 -16.89 -2.36 -2.78
N ILE A 36 -17.13 -3.07 -3.89
CA ILE A 36 -16.20 -3.12 -5.01
C ILE A 36 -16.37 -1.84 -5.81
N VAL A 37 -15.26 -1.13 -6.03
CA VAL A 37 -15.19 0.10 -6.81
C VAL A 37 -14.40 -0.18 -8.08
N GLU A 38 -14.95 0.20 -9.24
CA GLU A 38 -14.19 0.13 -10.49
C GLU A 38 -13.17 1.27 -10.52
N VAL A 39 -11.90 0.93 -10.73
CA VAL A 39 -10.78 1.88 -10.79
C VAL A 39 -9.92 1.60 -12.02
N PRO A 40 -9.07 2.53 -12.48
CA PRO A 40 -8.13 2.25 -13.56
C PRO A 40 -7.23 1.07 -13.18
N ARG A 41 -7.08 0.09 -14.06
CA ARG A 41 -6.30 -1.14 -13.80
C ARG A 41 -5.00 -1.13 -14.59
N GLN A 42 -3.97 -1.76 -14.05
CA GLN A 42 -2.76 -2.07 -14.81
C GLN A 42 -3.08 -3.06 -15.95
N THR A 43 -2.27 -3.03 -17.00
CA THR A 43 -2.32 -4.00 -18.10
C THR A 43 -1.11 -4.93 -18.15
N ASN A 44 -0.05 -4.60 -17.40
CA ASN A 44 1.13 -5.45 -17.21
C ASN A 44 1.03 -6.27 -15.92
N ASP A 45 1.98 -7.15 -15.66
CA ASP A 45 2.04 -8.07 -14.52
C ASP A 45 2.84 -7.55 -13.31
N TYR A 46 3.51 -6.41 -13.43
CA TYR A 46 4.47 -5.90 -12.43
C TYR A 46 4.07 -4.59 -11.73
N ASP A 47 2.99 -3.92 -12.15
CA ASP A 47 2.60 -2.59 -11.61
C ASP A 47 1.58 -2.59 -10.48
N CYS A 48 1.19 -3.75 -9.95
CA CYS A 48 0.11 -3.80 -8.93
C CYS A 48 0.43 -2.98 -7.69
N GLY A 49 1.67 -3.05 -7.21
CA GLY A 49 2.12 -2.21 -6.10
C GLY A 49 2.06 -0.72 -6.42
N LEU A 50 2.43 -0.31 -7.64
CA LEU A 50 2.38 1.09 -8.05
C LEU A 50 0.95 1.61 -8.14
N PHE A 51 0.02 0.80 -8.67
CA PHE A 51 -1.39 1.16 -8.72
C PHE A 51 -1.98 1.29 -7.31
N VAL A 52 -1.64 0.39 -6.38
CA VAL A 52 -2.04 0.49 -4.97
C VAL A 52 -1.54 1.80 -4.35
N LEU A 53 -0.26 2.13 -4.52
CA LEU A 53 0.30 3.39 -4.01
C LEU A 53 -0.39 4.62 -4.62
N TYR A 54 -0.66 4.58 -5.92
CA TYR A 54 -1.33 5.67 -6.60
C TYR A 54 -2.80 5.82 -6.17
N TYR A 55 -3.52 4.71 -5.92
CA TYR A 55 -4.86 4.78 -5.33
C TYR A 55 -4.84 5.47 -3.97
N MET A 56 -3.84 5.18 -3.12
CA MET A 56 -3.71 5.83 -1.82
C MET A 56 -3.41 7.33 -1.96
N GLU A 57 -2.45 7.71 -2.82
CA GLU A 57 -2.12 9.12 -3.09
C GLU A 57 -3.34 9.90 -3.58
N ARG A 58 -4.06 9.37 -4.58
CA ARG A 58 -5.27 10.00 -5.11
C ARG A 58 -6.43 10.00 -4.13
N PHE A 59 -6.61 8.95 -3.34
CA PHE A 59 -7.65 8.90 -2.33
C PHE A 59 -7.45 10.01 -1.29
N ILE A 60 -6.22 10.20 -0.80
CA ILE A 60 -5.89 11.26 0.16
C ILE A 60 -6.14 12.65 -0.44
N GLN A 61 -5.87 12.85 -1.74
CA GLN A 61 -6.02 14.13 -2.42
C GLN A 61 -7.46 14.45 -2.82
N ASP A 62 -8.19 13.46 -3.34
CA ASP A 62 -9.47 13.66 -4.00
C ASP A 62 -10.66 13.35 -3.09
N ALA A 63 -10.50 12.45 -2.10
CA ALA A 63 -11.63 12.06 -1.27
C ALA A 63 -12.11 13.24 -0.42
N PRO A 64 -13.44 13.42 -0.28
CA PRO A 64 -13.96 14.43 0.63
C PRO A 64 -13.62 14.07 2.07
N ASP A 65 -13.48 15.08 2.93
CA ASP A 65 -13.20 14.94 4.38
C ASP A 65 -14.07 13.87 5.05
N ARG A 66 -15.33 13.76 4.60
CA ARG A 66 -16.24 12.68 4.97
C ARG A 66 -16.74 11.93 3.73
N LEU A 67 -16.11 10.79 3.47
CA LEU A 67 -16.58 9.87 2.44
C LEU A 67 -17.94 9.26 2.81
N LYS A 68 -18.88 9.32 1.86
CA LYS A 68 -20.24 8.75 1.96
C LYS A 68 -20.49 7.87 0.75
N GLN A 69 -21.48 6.99 0.84
CA GLN A 69 -21.79 6.02 -0.22
C GLN A 69 -22.07 6.70 -1.59
N GLN A 70 -22.71 7.87 -1.58
CA GLN A 70 -22.98 8.66 -2.80
C GLN A 70 -21.70 9.17 -3.49
N HIS A 71 -20.62 9.40 -2.73
CA HIS A 71 -19.36 9.91 -3.24
C HIS A 71 -18.55 8.82 -3.96
N LEU A 72 -18.86 7.53 -3.77
CA LEU A 72 -18.09 6.43 -4.37
C LEU A 72 -18.09 6.45 -5.91
N THR A 73 -19.04 7.16 -6.53
CA THR A 73 -19.12 7.36 -7.98
C THR A 73 -18.03 8.28 -8.53
N MET A 74 -17.35 9.06 -7.68
CA MET A 74 -16.21 9.88 -8.08
C MET A 74 -14.98 9.04 -8.44
N PHE A 75 -14.90 7.84 -7.86
CA PHE A 75 -13.92 6.83 -8.21
C PHE A 75 -14.49 6.01 -9.37
N GLY A 76 -13.71 5.83 -10.44
CA GLY A 76 -14.17 5.18 -11.65
C GLY A 76 -13.03 4.75 -12.56
N LYS A 77 -13.34 4.05 -13.64
CA LYS A 77 -12.36 3.61 -14.66
C LYS A 77 -11.52 4.76 -15.26
N ASN A 78 -12.02 5.99 -15.17
CA ASN A 78 -11.37 7.21 -15.66
C ASN A 78 -10.83 8.11 -14.54
N TRP A 79 -10.71 7.60 -13.30
CA TRP A 79 -10.25 8.38 -12.16
C TRP A 79 -8.85 8.99 -12.40
N PHE A 80 -8.01 8.28 -13.14
CA PHE A 80 -6.72 8.74 -13.65
C PHE A 80 -6.31 7.88 -14.86
N LYS A 81 -5.29 8.32 -15.60
CA LYS A 81 -4.72 7.54 -16.71
C LYS A 81 -3.76 6.48 -16.16
N PRO A 82 -3.81 5.21 -16.61
CA PRO A 82 -2.89 4.15 -16.15
C PRO A 82 -1.39 4.53 -16.19
N GLY A 83 -0.99 5.34 -17.18
CA GLY A 83 0.39 5.83 -17.28
C GLY A 83 0.84 6.72 -16.11
N GLU A 84 -0.08 7.40 -15.43
CA GLU A 84 0.23 8.23 -14.25
C GLU A 84 0.68 7.35 -13.08
N ALA A 85 -0.04 6.25 -12.82
CA ALA A 85 0.35 5.26 -11.82
C ALA A 85 1.66 4.56 -12.20
N SER A 86 1.82 4.12 -13.45
CA SER A 86 3.08 3.51 -13.92
C SER A 86 4.28 4.45 -13.82
N ASN A 87 4.08 5.78 -13.93
CA ASN A 87 5.14 6.78 -13.77
C ASN A 87 5.68 6.86 -12.34
N LEU A 88 4.94 6.37 -11.33
CA LEU A 88 5.46 6.24 -9.97
C LEU A 88 6.75 5.42 -9.92
N ARG A 89 6.97 4.49 -10.85
CA ARG A 89 8.23 3.72 -10.92
C ARG A 89 9.43 4.65 -10.98
N TRP A 90 9.38 5.64 -11.86
CA TRP A 90 10.47 6.58 -12.05
C TRP A 90 10.57 7.56 -10.88
N LYS A 91 9.42 8.05 -10.38
CA LYS A 91 9.35 8.92 -9.20
C LYS A 91 10.00 8.27 -7.97
N ILE A 92 9.59 7.05 -7.64
CA ILE A 92 10.12 6.27 -6.50
C ILE A 92 11.61 5.98 -6.70
N LYS A 93 12.02 5.52 -7.88
CA LYS A 93 13.43 5.25 -8.18
C LYS A 93 14.30 6.49 -7.94
N ASN A 94 13.88 7.65 -8.42
CA ASN A 94 14.63 8.89 -8.26
C ASN A 94 14.69 9.33 -6.80
N MET A 95 13.58 9.22 -6.06
CA MET A 95 13.55 9.53 -4.63
C MET A 95 14.53 8.65 -3.86
N LEU A 96 14.50 7.33 -4.09
CA LEU A 96 15.41 6.39 -3.45
C LEU A 96 16.88 6.69 -3.79
N GLN A 97 17.19 6.96 -5.06
CA GLN A 97 18.53 7.34 -5.48
C GLN A 97 19.01 8.62 -4.80
N GLU A 98 18.14 9.62 -4.65
CA GLU A 98 18.47 10.86 -3.97
C GLU A 98 18.71 10.65 -2.47
N GLU A 99 17.85 9.89 -1.79
CA GLU A 99 18.02 9.58 -0.37
C GLU A 99 19.31 8.81 -0.11
N PHE A 100 19.62 7.78 -0.89
CA PHE A 100 20.90 7.06 -0.78
C PHE A 100 22.10 7.99 -1.01
N ARG A 101 22.00 8.88 -1.99
CA ARG A 101 23.05 9.85 -2.32
C ARG A 101 23.26 10.86 -1.19
N LYS A 102 22.22 11.24 -0.44
CA LYS A 102 22.33 12.10 0.76
C LYS A 102 23.03 11.37 1.90
N THR A 103 22.60 10.15 2.22
CA THR A 103 23.22 9.34 3.29
C THR A 103 24.71 9.12 3.06
N LEU A 104 25.13 8.89 1.80
CA LEU A 104 26.54 8.76 1.44
C LEU A 104 27.34 10.05 1.62
N ARG A 105 26.73 11.23 1.45
CA ARG A 105 27.39 12.54 1.68
C ARG A 105 27.50 12.88 3.16
N GLU A 106 26.54 12.42 3.96
CA GLU A 106 26.45 12.69 5.40
C GLU A 106 27.34 11.78 6.26
N GLY A 107 28.14 10.90 5.64
CA GLY A 107 29.22 10.17 6.31
C GLY A 107 28.77 9.03 7.23
N ASN A 108 27.48 8.70 7.29
CA ASN A 108 26.98 7.60 8.13
C ASN A 108 26.71 6.32 7.32
N SER A 109 27.68 5.41 7.44
CA SER A 109 27.61 3.95 7.32
C SER A 109 27.85 3.27 5.96
N VAL A 110 28.67 2.22 6.10
CA VAL A 110 29.13 1.23 5.15
C VAL A 110 27.94 0.46 4.56
N LEU A 111 27.61 0.69 3.30
CA LEU A 111 26.76 -0.22 2.54
C LEU A 111 27.63 -1.36 2.01
N GLN A 112 27.64 -2.51 2.72
CA GLN A 112 28.13 -3.74 2.09
C GLN A 112 27.05 -4.25 1.12
N PRO A 113 27.42 -4.57 -0.13
CA PRO A 113 26.47 -5.12 -1.08
C PRO A 113 26.04 -6.53 -0.63
N VAL A 114 24.75 -6.72 -0.39
CA VAL A 114 24.17 -8.07 -0.26
C VAL A 114 24.25 -8.70 -1.64
N SER A 115 25.13 -9.70 -1.76
CA SER A 115 25.22 -10.53 -2.96
C SER A 115 24.05 -11.51 -2.95
N LEU A 116 23.05 -11.27 -3.80
CA LEU A 116 22.00 -12.25 -4.08
C LEU A 116 22.55 -13.28 -5.07
N THR A 117 23.29 -14.26 -4.56
CA THR A 117 23.53 -15.50 -5.31
C THR A 117 22.37 -16.44 -5.01
N GLY A 118 21.37 -16.44 -5.89
CA GLY A 118 20.42 -17.54 -5.95
C GLY A 118 21.13 -18.77 -6.54
N GLU A 119 21.39 -19.77 -5.71
CA GLU A 119 21.71 -21.12 -6.16
C GLU A 119 20.47 -21.71 -6.87
N PRO A 120 20.61 -22.37 -8.03
CA PRO A 120 19.48 -23.02 -8.68
C PRO A 120 19.14 -24.31 -7.93
N GLU A 121 17.90 -24.44 -7.47
CA GLU A 121 17.37 -25.70 -6.94
C GLU A 121 17.49 -26.80 -7.99
N SER A 122 18.31 -27.81 -7.70
CA SER A 122 18.35 -29.05 -8.46
C SER A 122 17.03 -29.79 -8.31
N SER A 123 16.34 -30.00 -9.43
CA SER A 123 15.18 -30.87 -9.54
C SER A 123 15.54 -32.31 -9.18
N ASN A 124 15.07 -32.80 -8.03
CA ASN A 124 15.06 -34.23 -7.74
C ASN A 124 13.82 -34.86 -8.40
N HIS A 125 14.03 -35.47 -9.56
CA HIS A 125 13.19 -36.55 -10.06
C HIS A 125 13.50 -37.81 -9.24
N ASN A 126 12.48 -38.46 -8.69
CA ASN A 126 12.51 -39.89 -8.39
C ASN A 126 11.14 -40.47 -8.72
N GLY A 127 11.17 -41.61 -9.42
CA GLY A 127 10.04 -42.26 -10.09
C GLY A 127 9.17 -43.14 -9.20
#